data_AF-A0A7R9USU4-F1
#
_entry.id   AF-A0A7R9USU4-F1
#
_cell.length_a   1.000
_cell.length_b   1.000
_cell.length_c   1.000
_cell.angle_alpha   90.00
_cell.angle_beta   90.00
_cell.angle_gamma   90.00
#
_symmetry.space_group_name_H-M   'P 1'
#
loop_
_entity.id
_entity.type
_entity.pdbx_description
1 polymer ?
#
loop_
_entity_poly.entity_id
_entity_poly.type
_entity_poly.pdbx_seq_one_letter_code
_entity_poly.pdbx_strand_id
1 'polypeptide(L)'
;DNELARADAICARWPRGGPAPADVREADALARARRLREATYHPDTGRTIFAPLRLSFMVPMNLTVDTAMILAATRANPAWSVLAQAANQTYNAFHFYANRNGTHTDSAAQRVAAYALATASSVTAAVSIQSLGPPGSIARAIAPWTAVCVANALNLPTVRASEWLAGVEVRDADDGAPCGLPRGWG
;
A
#
# COMPACT_ATOMS: atom_id res chain seq x y z
N ASP A 1 -18.79 13.10 -5.98
CA ASP A 1 -18.57 14.53 -5.68
C ASP A 1 -19.60 15.13 -4.74
N ASN A 2 -20.91 14.99 -4.98
CA ASN A 2 -21.96 15.53 -4.09
C ASN A 2 -21.89 14.98 -2.64
N GLU A 3 -21.60 13.68 -2.46
CA GLU A 3 -21.47 13.09 -1.11
C GLU A 3 -20.24 13.60 -0.34
N LEU A 4 -19.12 13.83 -1.03
CA LEU A 4 -17.89 14.36 -0.43
C LEU A 4 -18.07 15.81 0.01
N ALA A 5 -18.71 16.63 -0.85
CA ALA A 5 -19.04 18.02 -0.51
C ALA A 5 -19.97 18.11 0.72
N ARG A 6 -20.93 17.18 0.85
CA ARG A 6 -21.78 17.08 2.05
C ARG A 6 -20.99 16.67 3.29
N ALA A 7 -20.07 15.72 3.15
CA ALA A 7 -19.20 15.31 4.25
C ALA A 7 -18.26 16.44 4.70
N ASP A 8 -17.74 17.22 3.77
CA ASP A 8 -16.92 18.40 4.06
C ASP A 8 -17.74 19.47 4.80
N ALA A 9 -18.99 19.73 4.38
CA ALA A 9 -19.88 20.65 5.08
C ALA A 9 -20.23 20.18 6.51
N ILE A 10 -20.43 18.88 6.73
CA ILE A 10 -20.64 18.31 8.07
C ILE A 10 -19.38 18.47 8.93
N CYS A 11 -18.20 18.14 8.39
CA CYS A 11 -16.94 18.26 9.13
C CYS A 11 -16.59 19.73 9.44
N ALA A 12 -16.99 20.68 8.58
CA ALA A 12 -16.80 22.10 8.82
C ALA A 12 -17.66 22.61 9.99
N ARG A 13 -18.87 22.05 10.19
CA ARG A 13 -19.73 22.37 11.34
C ARG A 13 -19.17 21.87 12.67
N TRP A 14 -18.45 20.74 12.66
CA TRP A 14 -17.83 20.15 13.86
C TRP A 14 -16.33 19.88 13.66
N PRO A 15 -15.48 20.91 13.81
CA PRO A 15 -14.03 20.81 13.66
C PRO A 15 -13.43 19.76 14.59
N ARG A 16 -12.29 19.17 14.20
CA ARG A 16 -11.53 18.26 15.08
C ARG A 16 -11.07 19.04 16.32
N GLY A 17 -11.24 18.44 17.50
CA GLY A 17 -10.94 19.07 18.80
C GLY A 17 -12.05 19.97 19.35
N GLY A 18 -13.12 20.23 18.58
CA GLY A 18 -14.31 20.93 19.05
C GLY A 18 -15.32 20.03 19.75
N PRO A 19 -16.36 20.61 20.39
CA PRO A 19 -17.43 19.85 21.03
C PRO A 19 -18.19 19.01 20.01
N ALA A 20 -18.43 17.74 20.33
CA ALA A 20 -19.19 16.82 19.50
C ALA A 20 -20.71 17.13 19.56
N PRO A 21 -21.51 16.72 18.55
CA PRO A 21 -22.96 16.85 18.59
C PRO A 21 -23.54 16.10 19.81
N ALA A 22 -24.52 16.70 20.47
CA ALA A 22 -25.24 16.05 21.58
C ALA A 22 -26.27 15.02 21.08
N ASP A 23 -26.80 15.21 19.87
CA ASP A 23 -27.71 14.28 19.22
C ASP A 23 -26.95 13.09 18.60
N VAL A 24 -27.42 11.88 18.87
CA VAL A 24 -26.78 10.64 18.42
C VAL A 24 -26.77 10.51 16.90
N ARG A 25 -27.83 10.96 16.21
CA ARG A 25 -27.93 10.87 14.75
C ARG A 25 -26.95 11.83 14.08
N GLU A 26 -26.75 13.01 14.67
CA GLU A 26 -25.74 13.97 14.22
C GLU A 26 -24.32 13.46 14.48
N ALA A 27 -24.08 12.82 15.63
CA ALA A 27 -22.80 12.19 15.95
C ALA A 27 -22.46 11.07 14.95
N ASP A 28 -23.43 10.23 14.60
CA ASP A 28 -23.27 9.17 13.58
C ASP A 28 -22.99 9.75 12.19
N ALA A 29 -23.70 10.83 11.82
CA ALA A 29 -23.48 11.53 10.56
C ALA A 29 -22.08 12.14 10.49
N LEU A 30 -21.60 12.73 11.58
CA LEU A 30 -20.24 13.26 11.70
C LEU A 30 -19.19 12.16 11.61
N ALA A 31 -19.40 11.02 12.31
CA ALA A 31 -18.50 9.88 12.25
C ALA A 31 -18.41 9.32 10.82
N ARG A 32 -19.53 9.20 10.12
CA ARG A 32 -19.56 8.79 8.72
C ARG A 32 -18.86 9.79 7.80
N ALA A 33 -19.11 11.09 7.98
CA ALA A 33 -18.48 12.15 7.20
C ALA A 33 -16.95 12.15 7.37
N ARG A 34 -16.47 12.01 8.61
CA ARG A 34 -15.04 11.90 8.93
C ARG A 34 -14.41 10.67 8.27
N ARG A 35 -15.04 9.50 8.38
CA ARG A 35 -14.58 8.27 7.71
C ARG A 35 -14.48 8.45 6.19
N LEU A 36 -15.48 9.08 5.56
CA LEU A 36 -15.46 9.31 4.12
C LEU A 36 -14.31 10.25 3.71
N ARG A 37 -14.09 11.30 4.50
CA ARG A 37 -13.03 12.28 4.28
C ARG A 37 -11.65 11.63 4.43
N GLU A 38 -11.45 10.88 5.50
CA GLU A 38 -10.21 10.14 5.79
C GLU A 38 -9.91 9.04 4.76
N ALA A 39 -10.95 8.41 4.20
CA ALA A 39 -10.77 7.40 3.14
C ALA A 39 -10.51 8.00 1.74
N THR A 40 -10.71 9.31 1.56
CA THR A 40 -10.70 9.96 0.24
C THR A 40 -9.54 10.93 0.06
N TYR A 41 -9.22 11.71 1.09
CA TYR A 41 -8.17 12.72 1.04
C TYR A 41 -6.85 12.17 1.56
N HIS A 42 -5.76 12.57 0.91
CA HIS A 42 -4.42 12.32 1.40
C HIS A 42 -4.19 13.09 2.70
N PRO A 43 -3.63 12.45 3.75
CA PRO A 43 -3.45 13.08 5.06
C PRO A 43 -2.59 14.34 5.00
N ASP A 44 -1.48 14.31 4.26
CA ASP A 44 -0.54 15.45 4.20
C ASP A 44 -0.91 16.51 3.17
N THR A 45 -1.31 16.10 1.95
CA THR A 45 -1.56 17.06 0.85
C THR A 45 -2.98 17.59 0.83
N GLY A 46 -3.92 16.95 1.54
CA GLY A 46 -5.35 17.30 1.52
C GLY A 46 -6.03 17.10 0.16
N ARG A 47 -5.34 16.50 -0.83
CA ARG A 47 -5.88 16.25 -2.17
C ARG A 47 -6.61 14.92 -2.22
N THR A 48 -7.58 14.81 -3.12
CA THR A 48 -8.29 13.55 -3.35
C THR A 48 -7.35 12.50 -3.96
N ILE A 49 -7.29 11.32 -3.35
CA ILE A 49 -6.56 10.19 -3.89
C ILE A 49 -7.41 9.55 -4.99
N PHE A 50 -6.79 9.18 -6.11
CA PHE A 50 -7.44 8.46 -7.20
C PHE A 50 -8.05 7.15 -6.67
N ALA A 51 -9.32 6.86 -6.97
CA ALA A 51 -10.09 5.85 -6.24
C ALA A 51 -9.43 4.46 -6.18
N PRO A 52 -8.89 3.88 -7.27
CA PRO A 52 -8.16 2.61 -7.23
C PRO A 52 -6.89 2.60 -6.38
N LEU A 53 -6.34 3.77 -6.05
CA LEU A 53 -5.14 3.92 -5.24
C LEU A 53 -5.46 4.30 -3.78
N ARG A 54 -6.74 4.40 -3.41
CA ARG A 54 -7.14 4.61 -2.02
C ARG A 54 -6.91 3.34 -1.22
N LEU A 55 -6.56 3.49 0.05
CA LEU A 55 -6.43 2.37 0.98
C LEU A 55 -7.68 1.48 1.03
N SER A 56 -8.88 2.06 0.88
CA SER A 56 -10.14 1.32 0.83
C SER A 56 -10.30 0.43 -0.41
N PHE A 57 -9.61 0.73 -1.51
CA PHE A 57 -9.58 -0.08 -2.73
C PHE A 57 -8.49 -1.15 -2.75
N MET A 58 -7.63 -1.21 -1.73
CA MET A 58 -6.54 -2.17 -1.67
C MET A 58 -7.04 -3.62 -1.73
N VAL A 59 -8.08 -3.95 -0.96
CA VAL A 59 -8.67 -5.31 -0.93
C VAL A 59 -9.26 -5.71 -2.30
N PRO A 60 -10.17 -4.94 -2.92
CA PRO A 60 -10.73 -5.32 -4.22
C PRO A 60 -9.68 -5.36 -5.34
N MET A 61 -8.69 -4.47 -5.31
CA MET A 61 -7.62 -4.47 -6.31
C MET A 61 -6.68 -5.66 -6.15
N ASN A 62 -6.24 -5.97 -4.92
CA ASN A 62 -5.39 -7.13 -4.66
C ASN A 62 -6.11 -8.44 -5.03
N LEU A 63 -7.41 -8.57 -4.70
CA LEU A 63 -8.20 -9.72 -5.12
C LEU A 63 -8.20 -9.89 -6.66
N THR A 64 -8.33 -8.79 -7.38
CA THR A 64 -8.33 -8.78 -8.86
C THR A 64 -6.97 -9.20 -9.41
N VAL A 65 -5.89 -8.62 -8.88
CA VAL A 65 -4.51 -8.90 -9.30
C VAL A 65 -4.11 -10.34 -8.96
N ASP A 66 -4.42 -10.81 -7.76
CA ASP A 66 -4.12 -12.18 -7.32
C ASP A 66 -4.88 -13.20 -8.18
N THR A 67 -6.14 -12.94 -8.48
CA THR A 67 -6.93 -13.77 -9.41
C THR A 67 -6.29 -13.83 -10.80
N ALA A 68 -5.81 -12.69 -11.31
CA ALA A 68 -5.11 -12.63 -12.59
C ALA A 68 -3.78 -13.42 -12.56
N MET A 69 -3.04 -13.35 -11.45
CA MET A 69 -1.80 -14.10 -11.27
C MET A 69 -2.03 -15.62 -11.17
N ILE A 70 -3.08 -16.06 -10.48
CA ILE A 70 -3.49 -17.47 -10.43
C ILE A 70 -3.89 -17.96 -11.83
N LEU A 71 -4.73 -17.19 -12.54
CA LEU A 71 -5.13 -17.55 -13.90
C LEU A 71 -3.92 -17.59 -14.84
N ALA A 72 -2.96 -16.67 -14.69
CA ALA A 72 -1.73 -16.68 -15.47
C ALA A 72 -0.89 -17.94 -15.20
N ALA A 73 -0.78 -18.37 -13.93
CA ALA A 73 -0.01 -19.56 -13.56
C ALA A 73 -0.60 -20.88 -14.09
N THR A 74 -1.90 -20.92 -14.39
CA THR A 74 -2.54 -22.08 -15.05
C THR A 74 -2.34 -22.12 -16.56
N ARG A 75 -1.83 -21.05 -17.18
CA ARG A 75 -1.52 -21.03 -18.62
C ARG A 75 -0.16 -21.69 -18.90
N ALA A 76 -0.04 -22.30 -20.07
CA ALA A 76 1.22 -22.91 -20.51
C ALA A 76 2.31 -21.87 -20.83
N ASN A 77 1.94 -20.71 -21.36
CA ASN A 77 2.89 -19.66 -21.72
C ASN A 77 3.28 -18.83 -20.46
N PRO A 78 4.55 -18.88 -20.02
CA PRO A 78 5.02 -18.17 -18.83
C PRO A 78 4.96 -16.63 -18.95
N ALA A 79 4.86 -16.08 -20.17
CA ALA A 79 4.75 -14.65 -20.38
C ALA A 79 3.54 -14.03 -19.66
N TRP A 80 2.44 -14.79 -19.51
CA TRP A 80 1.28 -14.34 -18.74
C TRP A 80 1.62 -14.08 -17.28
N SER A 81 2.44 -14.93 -16.67
CA SER A 81 2.87 -14.74 -15.28
C SER A 81 3.85 -13.58 -15.14
N VAL A 82 4.74 -13.38 -16.12
CA VAL A 82 5.62 -12.21 -16.14
C VAL A 82 4.80 -10.92 -16.13
N LEU A 83 3.81 -10.82 -17.03
CA LEU A 83 2.93 -9.66 -17.12
C LEU A 83 2.10 -9.45 -15.84
N ALA A 84 1.56 -10.53 -15.27
CA ALA A 84 0.77 -10.46 -14.05
C ALA A 84 1.61 -10.01 -12.83
N GLN A 85 2.84 -10.51 -12.69
CA GLN A 85 3.74 -10.08 -11.62
C GLN A 85 4.20 -8.62 -11.82
N ALA A 86 4.50 -8.22 -13.05
CA ALA A 86 4.83 -6.83 -13.36
C ALA A 86 3.66 -5.88 -13.04
N ALA A 87 2.42 -6.28 -13.38
CA ALA A 87 1.22 -5.52 -13.06
C ALA A 87 1.02 -5.38 -11.54
N ASN A 88 1.23 -6.47 -10.78
CA ASN A 88 1.18 -6.45 -9.32
C ASN A 88 2.18 -5.46 -8.71
N GLN A 89 3.45 -5.55 -9.11
CA GLN A 89 4.48 -4.64 -8.59
C GLN A 89 4.23 -3.19 -9.02
N THR A 90 3.69 -2.99 -10.22
CA THR A 90 3.33 -1.65 -10.73
C THR A 90 2.22 -1.04 -9.86
N TYR A 91 1.20 -1.84 -9.53
CA TYR A 91 0.13 -1.43 -8.62
C TYR A 91 0.69 -1.06 -7.23
N ASN A 92 1.56 -1.89 -6.66
CA ASN A 92 2.20 -1.61 -5.37
C ASN A 92 3.02 -0.31 -5.38
N ALA A 93 3.74 -0.03 -6.48
CA ALA A 93 4.51 1.21 -6.64
C ALA A 93 3.60 2.46 -6.71
N PHE A 94 2.50 2.40 -7.47
CA PHE A 94 1.54 3.50 -7.53
C PHE A 94 0.83 3.72 -6.20
N HIS A 95 0.44 2.64 -5.54
CA HIS A 95 -0.22 2.70 -4.24
C HIS A 95 0.71 3.29 -3.17
N PHE A 96 1.98 2.91 -3.16
CA PHE A 96 2.99 3.55 -2.32
C PHE A 96 3.11 5.05 -2.64
N TYR A 97 3.26 5.43 -3.92
CA TYR A 97 3.38 6.84 -4.29
C TYR A 97 2.16 7.67 -3.88
N ALA A 98 0.95 7.11 -3.99
CA ALA A 98 -0.30 7.79 -3.69
C ALA A 98 -0.63 7.88 -2.20
N ASN A 99 -0.01 7.04 -1.35
CA ASN A 99 -0.29 6.98 0.09
C ASN A 99 0.96 7.22 0.96
N ARG A 100 2.11 7.57 0.36
CA ARG A 100 3.34 7.85 1.11
C ARG A 100 3.15 9.06 2.01
N ASN A 101 3.72 8.98 3.21
CA ASN A 101 3.81 10.13 4.08
C ASN A 101 4.76 11.19 3.49
N GLY A 102 4.44 12.47 3.66
CA GLY A 102 5.28 13.59 3.28
C GLY A 102 6.63 13.63 4.01
N THR A 103 6.75 12.93 5.15
CA THR A 103 7.99 12.83 5.94
C THR A 103 8.94 11.71 5.51
N HIS A 104 8.53 10.81 4.61
CA HIS A 104 9.40 9.73 4.13
C HIS A 104 10.50 10.29 3.20
N THR A 105 11.76 10.21 3.64
CA THR A 105 12.94 10.77 2.96
C THR A 105 13.58 9.80 1.96
N ASP A 106 12.81 8.91 1.34
CA ASP A 106 13.36 7.99 0.35
C ASP A 106 13.70 8.73 -0.96
N SER A 107 14.86 8.43 -1.53
CA SER A 107 15.25 8.96 -2.84
C SER A 107 14.41 8.33 -3.96
N ALA A 108 14.24 9.05 -5.07
CA ALA A 108 13.59 8.49 -6.27
C ALA A 108 14.32 7.26 -6.80
N ALA A 109 15.65 7.26 -6.71
CA ALA A 109 16.49 6.14 -7.11
C ALA A 109 16.23 4.87 -6.28
N GLN A 110 16.11 5.00 -4.95
CA GLN A 110 15.79 3.87 -4.06
C GLN A 110 14.43 3.25 -4.40
N ARG A 111 13.41 4.07 -4.72
CA ARG A 111 12.10 3.57 -5.13
C ARG A 111 12.15 2.77 -6.43
N VAL A 112 12.87 3.28 -7.43
CA VAL A 112 13.03 2.59 -8.72
C VAL A 112 13.81 1.29 -8.52
N ALA A 113 14.88 1.30 -7.72
CA ALA A 113 15.66 0.12 -7.40
C ALA A 113 14.83 -0.94 -6.68
N ALA A 114 14.05 -0.54 -5.67
CA ALA A 114 13.15 -1.42 -4.93
C ALA A 114 12.09 -2.05 -5.85
N TYR A 115 11.46 -1.24 -6.71
CA TYR A 115 10.48 -1.73 -7.70
C TYR A 115 11.11 -2.72 -8.69
N ALA A 116 12.30 -2.41 -9.22
CA ALA A 116 12.99 -3.29 -10.17
C ALA A 116 13.38 -4.62 -9.52
N LEU A 117 13.92 -4.58 -8.29
CA LEU A 117 14.27 -5.77 -7.52
C LEU A 117 13.04 -6.61 -7.17
N ALA A 118 11.97 -5.98 -6.70
CA ALA A 118 10.72 -6.66 -6.39
C ALA A 118 10.11 -7.33 -7.63
N THR A 119 10.14 -6.64 -8.78
CA THR A 119 9.64 -7.18 -10.05
C THR A 119 10.49 -8.34 -10.54
N ALA A 120 11.82 -8.19 -10.58
CA ALA A 120 12.72 -9.23 -11.04
C ALA A 120 12.64 -10.48 -10.16
N SER A 121 12.64 -10.30 -8.84
CA SER A 121 12.54 -11.40 -7.87
C SER A 121 11.21 -12.14 -7.96
N SER A 122 10.10 -11.41 -8.05
CA SER A 122 8.76 -11.97 -8.19
C SER A 122 8.58 -12.77 -9.48
N VAL A 123 9.02 -12.21 -10.62
CA VAL A 123 8.99 -12.90 -11.91
C VAL A 123 9.84 -14.17 -11.88
N THR A 124 11.05 -14.08 -11.33
CA THR A 124 11.97 -15.22 -11.23
C THR A 124 11.35 -16.35 -10.40
N ALA A 125 10.77 -16.04 -9.25
CA ALA A 125 10.09 -17.01 -8.40
C ALA A 125 8.84 -17.61 -9.07
N ALA A 126 8.04 -16.80 -9.76
CA ALA A 126 6.85 -17.27 -10.43
C ALA A 126 7.18 -18.22 -11.60
N VAL A 127 8.21 -17.92 -12.39
CA VAL A 127 8.64 -18.76 -13.51
C VAL A 127 9.30 -20.04 -13.01
N SER A 128 10.13 -19.96 -11.96
CA SER A 128 10.80 -21.15 -11.41
C SER A 128 9.80 -22.18 -10.89
N ILE A 129 8.79 -21.76 -10.12
CA ILE A 129 7.75 -22.67 -9.61
C ILE A 129 6.89 -23.24 -10.74
N GLN A 130 6.66 -22.47 -11.81
CA GLN A 130 5.93 -22.99 -12.97
C GLN A 130 6.64 -24.13 -13.68
N SER A 131 7.97 -24.22 -13.56
CA SER A 131 8.73 -25.33 -14.13
C SER A 131 8.59 -26.64 -13.35
N LEU A 132 8.05 -26.61 -12.12
CA LEU A 132 7.96 -27.77 -11.22
C LEU A 132 6.77 -28.70 -11.50
N GLY A 133 5.87 -28.35 -12.42
CA GLY A 133 4.71 -29.18 -12.70
C GLY A 133 3.93 -28.75 -13.94
N PRO A 134 2.96 -29.57 -14.38
CA PRO A 134 2.13 -29.26 -15.54
C PRO A 134 1.15 -28.10 -15.24
N PRO A 135 0.70 -27.36 -16.27
CA PRO A 135 -0.37 -26.38 -16.15
C PRO A 135 -1.59 -26.95 -15.41
N GLY A 136 -2.13 -26.19 -14.46
CA GLY A 136 -3.30 -26.61 -13.65
C GLY A 136 -2.98 -27.49 -12.44
N SER A 137 -1.72 -27.88 -12.22
CA SER A 137 -1.32 -28.54 -10.98
C SER A 137 -1.38 -27.62 -9.75
N ILE A 138 -1.61 -28.19 -8.57
CA ILE A 138 -1.58 -27.47 -7.29
C ILE A 138 -0.23 -26.76 -7.10
N ALA A 139 0.87 -27.38 -7.54
CA ALA A 139 2.21 -26.80 -7.50
C ALA A 139 2.30 -25.45 -8.25
N ARG A 140 1.60 -25.29 -9.38
CA ARG A 140 1.52 -24.01 -10.10
C ARG A 140 0.51 -23.05 -9.49
N ALA A 141 -0.57 -23.56 -8.90
CA ALA A 141 -1.58 -22.73 -8.24
C ALA A 141 -1.01 -21.95 -7.03
N ILE A 142 0.01 -22.49 -6.34
CA ILE A 142 0.72 -21.81 -5.25
C ILE A 142 1.83 -20.86 -5.72
N ALA A 143 2.21 -20.89 -7.01
CA ALA A 143 3.30 -20.08 -7.56
C ALA A 143 3.11 -18.57 -7.33
N PRO A 144 1.90 -17.98 -7.51
CA PRO A 144 1.66 -16.58 -7.20
C PRO A 144 1.95 -16.21 -5.74
N TRP A 145 1.48 -17.03 -4.80
CA TRP A 145 1.66 -16.80 -3.37
C TRP A 145 3.15 -16.80 -2.99
N THR A 146 3.89 -17.84 -3.39
CA THR A 146 5.32 -17.93 -3.09
C THR A 146 6.10 -16.79 -3.75
N ALA A 147 5.75 -16.40 -4.97
CA ALA A 147 6.39 -15.29 -5.66
C ALA A 147 6.19 -13.94 -4.96
N VAL A 148 5.00 -13.69 -4.39
CA VAL A 148 4.75 -12.49 -3.57
C VAL A 148 5.53 -12.56 -2.26
N CYS A 149 5.60 -13.72 -1.60
CA CYS A 149 6.40 -13.88 -0.37
C CYS A 149 7.89 -13.60 -0.61
N VAL A 150 8.47 -14.16 -1.68
CA VAL A 150 9.88 -13.92 -2.04
C VAL A 150 10.12 -12.46 -2.39
N ALA A 151 9.22 -11.84 -3.18
CA ALA A 151 9.33 -10.43 -3.51
C ALA A 151 9.27 -9.55 -2.26
N ASN A 152 8.35 -9.82 -1.33
CA ASN A 152 8.26 -9.07 -0.08
C ASN A 152 9.49 -9.25 0.81
N ALA A 153 10.03 -10.47 0.90
CA ALA A 153 11.24 -10.76 1.67
C ALA A 153 12.48 -10.00 1.15
N LEU A 154 12.57 -9.78 -0.16
CA LEU A 154 13.69 -9.07 -0.79
C LEU A 154 13.45 -7.55 -0.89
N ASN A 155 12.18 -7.13 -1.02
CA ASN A 155 11.81 -5.72 -1.12
C ASN A 155 11.93 -5.01 0.24
N LEU A 156 11.49 -5.65 1.34
CA LEU A 156 11.44 -5.04 2.67
C LEU A 156 12.82 -4.50 3.13
N PRO A 157 13.93 -5.26 3.02
CA PRO A 157 15.26 -4.72 3.37
C PRO A 157 15.66 -3.54 2.49
N THR A 158 15.29 -3.52 1.22
CA THR A 158 15.67 -2.41 0.32
C THR A 158 14.92 -1.12 0.59
N VAL A 159 13.63 -1.20 0.92
CA VAL A 159 12.83 0.00 1.25
C VAL A 159 13.04 0.47 2.68
N ARG A 160 13.46 -0.42 3.59
CA ARG A 160 13.72 -0.09 5.01
C ARG A 160 15.18 -0.03 5.41
N ALA A 161 16.11 -0.14 4.46
CA ALA A 161 17.54 -0.03 4.75
C ALA A 161 17.89 1.31 5.44
N SER A 162 17.21 2.40 5.06
CA SER A 162 17.37 3.71 5.68
C SER A 162 16.96 3.69 7.15
N GLU A 163 15.81 3.11 7.49
CA GLU A 163 15.35 2.94 8.88
C GLU A 163 16.33 2.08 9.70
N TRP A 164 16.88 1.02 9.10
CA TRP A 164 17.80 0.09 9.78
C TRP A 164 19.17 0.71 10.05
N LEU A 165 19.67 1.51 9.10
CA LEU A 165 21.01 2.09 9.17
C LEU A 165 21.04 3.46 9.88
N ALA A 166 20.00 4.28 9.71
CA ALA A 166 19.93 5.63 10.26
C ALA A 166 19.03 5.76 11.49
N GLY A 167 18.19 4.75 11.78
CA GLY A 167 17.19 4.81 12.85
C GLY A 167 15.91 5.57 12.44
N VAL A 168 14.89 5.52 13.29
CA VAL A 168 13.61 6.22 13.10
C VAL A 168 13.53 7.37 14.09
N GLU A 169 13.31 8.60 13.62
CA GLU A 169 13.13 9.76 14.52
C GLU A 169 11.92 9.55 15.43
N VAL A 170 12.14 9.52 16.74
CA VAL A 170 11.06 9.47 17.73
C VAL A 170 10.67 10.91 18.05
N ARG A 171 9.37 11.21 17.98
CA ARG A 171 8.82 12.52 18.34
C ARG A 171 7.96 12.39 19.58
N ASP A 172 8.01 13.41 20.42
CA ASP A 172 7.22 13.45 21.65
C ASP A 172 5.72 13.54 21.30
N ALA A 173 4.89 12.90 22.11
CA ALA A 173 3.45 12.89 21.93
C ALA A 173 2.82 14.25 22.28
N ASP A 174 3.46 15.04 23.15
CA ASP A 174 2.87 16.25 23.72
C ASP A 174 3.21 17.52 22.92
N ASP A 175 4.43 17.65 22.42
CA ASP A 175 4.91 18.87 21.73
C ASP A 175 5.46 18.61 20.31
N GLY A 176 5.53 17.35 19.88
CA GLY A 176 6.06 16.97 18.56
C GLY A 176 7.55 17.26 18.39
N ALA A 177 8.25 17.60 19.47
CA ALA A 177 9.68 17.84 19.45
C ALA A 177 10.43 16.52 19.17
N PRO A 178 11.54 16.56 18.40
CA PRO A 178 12.34 15.38 18.15
C PRO A 178 13.02 14.93 19.46
N CYS A 179 12.63 13.77 19.98
CA CYS A 179 13.21 13.15 21.19
C CYS A 179 14.59 12.50 20.92
N GLY A 180 15.07 12.58 19.68
CA GLY A 180 16.32 11.97 19.22
C GLY A 180 16.10 10.66 18.45
N LEU A 181 17.19 10.16 17.87
CA LEU A 181 17.21 8.84 17.23
C LEU A 181 17.34 7.74 18.30
N PRO A 182 16.62 6.62 18.19
CA PRO A 182 16.88 5.47 19.03
C PRO A 182 18.33 5.07 18.81
N ARG A 183 19.12 5.02 19.89
CA ARG A 183 20.51 4.56 19.84
C ARG A 183 20.51 3.21 19.13
N GLY A 184 21.22 3.14 18.01
CA GLY A 184 21.37 1.90 17.25
C GLY A 184 21.87 0.77 18.15
N TRP A 185 21.52 -0.46 17.77
CA TRP A 185 21.97 -1.69 18.42
C TRP A 185 23.50 -1.81 18.28
N GLY A 186 24.23 -1.19 19.21
CA GLY A 186 25.67 -1.32 19.43
C GLY A 186 25.93 -1.71 20.86
#